data_AF-A0A3R7WGB7-F1
#
_entry.id   AF-A0A3R7WGB7-F1
#
_cell.length_a   1.000
_cell.length_b   1.000
_cell.length_c   1.000
_cell.angle_alpha   90.00
_cell.angle_beta   90.00
_cell.angle_gamma   90.00
#
_symmetry.space_group_name_H-M   'P 1'
#
loop_
_entity.id
_entity.type
_entity.pdbx_description
1 polymer ?
#
loop_
_entity_poly.entity_id
_entity_poly.type
_entity_poly.pdbx_seq_one_letter_code
_entity_poly.pdbx_strand_id
1 'polypeptide(L)' 'MAANKQQKVYLIPEGETRDSHTYHYTVVKTKKFIQENEKLKIKKFNPVKRKHEWFVEAKLPPHSKN' A
#
# COMPACT_ATOMS: atom_id res chain seq x y z
N MET A 1 -20.29 0.21 18.62
CA MET A 1 -20.00 0.25 17.17
C MET A 1 -18.55 0.66 16.99
N ALA A 2 -17.75 -0.15 16.29
CA ALA A 2 -16.29 -0.04 16.28
C ALA A 2 -15.83 1.36 15.84
N ALA A 3 -14.93 1.95 16.63
CA ALA A 3 -14.24 3.20 16.32
C ALA A 3 -13.77 3.20 14.86
N ASN A 4 -13.91 4.35 14.20
CA ASN A 4 -13.61 4.62 12.79
C ASN A 4 -12.27 4.00 12.33
N LYS A 5 -12.26 2.69 12.04
CA LYS A 5 -11.04 1.91 11.80
C LYS A 5 -10.56 2.23 10.40
N GLN A 6 -9.64 3.17 10.31
CA GLN A 6 -8.99 3.52 9.06
C GLN A 6 -8.14 2.33 8.59
N GLN A 7 -8.53 1.74 7.46
CA GLN A 7 -7.76 0.66 6.86
C GLN A 7 -6.54 1.25 6.15
N LYS A 8 -5.38 1.17 6.80
CA LYS A 8 -4.10 1.56 6.22
C LYS A 8 -3.58 0.40 5.35
N VAL A 9 -3.00 0.74 4.20
CA VAL A 9 -2.41 -0.21 3.26
C VAL A 9 -1.07 0.31 2.77
N TYR A 10 -0.18 -0.60 2.37
CA TYR A 10 1.07 -0.24 1.71
C TYR A 10 0.89 -0.22 0.21
N LEU A 11 1.65 0.66 -0.42
CA LEU A 11 1.81 0.77 -1.84
C LEU A 11 3.27 0.48 -2.15
N ILE A 12 3.49 -0.61 -2.87
CA ILE A 12 4.83 -1.13 -3.19
C ILE A 12 5.02 -1.06 -4.71
N PRO A 13 6.21 -0.72 -5.22
CA PRO A 13 6.48 -0.77 -6.65
C PRO A 13 6.17 -2.16 -7.23
N GLU A 14 5.54 -2.21 -8.41
CA GLU A 14 5.09 -3.46 -9.06
C GLU A 14 6.22 -4.50 -9.27
N GLY A 15 7.46 -4.04 -9.42
CA GLY A 15 8.64 -4.90 -9.58
C GLY A 15 9.30 -5.33 -8.26
N GLU A 16 8.75 -4.94 -7.11
CA GLU A 16 9.30 -5.23 -5.79
C GLU A 16 8.30 -6.03 -4.95
N THR A 17 8.80 -6.81 -4.00
CA THR A 17 7.98 -7.67 -3.15
C THR A 17 7.75 -7.02 -1.79
N ARG A 18 6.74 -7.51 -1.07
CA ARG A 18 6.44 -7.06 0.30
C ARG A 18 7.63 -7.13 1.25
N ASP A 19 8.44 -8.17 1.11
CA ASP A 19 9.50 -8.47 2.08
C ASP A 19 10.83 -7.77 1.72
N SER A 20 11.00 -7.35 0.46
CA SER A 20 12.19 -6.62 -0.02
C SER A 20 11.77 -5.52 -0.98
N HIS A 21 11.34 -4.40 -0.42
CA HIS A 21 11.07 -3.17 -1.16
C HIS A 21 12.04 -2.06 -0.76
N THR A 22 12.45 -1.29 -1.75
CA THR A 22 13.36 -0.17 -1.62
C THR A 22 12.63 1.06 -1.08
N TYR A 23 11.36 1.24 -1.48
CA TYR A 23 10.53 2.35 -1.03
C TYR A 23 9.05 1.97 -1.05
N HIS A 24 8.27 2.48 -0.09
CA HIS A 24 6.83 2.25 -0.04
C HIS A 24 6.09 3.54 0.36
N TYR A 25 4.84 3.65 -0.10
CA TYR A 25 3.90 4.64 0.41
C TYR A 25 2.88 3.98 1.33
N THR A 26 2.36 4.75 2.29
CA THR A 26 1.23 4.33 3.12
C THR A 26 0.01 5.15 2.76
N VAL A 27 -1.12 4.48 2.51
CA VAL A 27 -2.39 5.13 2.17
C VAL A 27 -3.50 4.62 3.08
N VAL A 28 -4.42 5.50 3.45
CA VAL A 28 -5.68 5.12 4.09
C VAL A 28 -6.70 4.84 2.99
N LYS A 29 -7.18 3.60 2.92
CA LYS A 29 -8.21 3.21 1.95
C LYS A 29 -9.54 3.85 2.34
N THR A 30 -10.22 4.46 1.36
CA THR A 30 -11.52 5.07 1.58
C THR A 30 -12.60 3.99 1.69
N LYS A 31 -13.73 4.30 2.35
CA LYS A 31 -14.80 3.33 2.60
C LYS A 31 -15.35 2.70 1.31
N LYS A 32 -15.48 3.49 0.24
CA LYS A 32 -15.95 3.04 -1.07
C LYS A 32 -15.06 1.93 -1.64
N PHE A 33 -13.75 2.16 -1.68
CA PHE A 33 -12.78 1.18 -2.18
C PHE A 33 -12.71 -0.10 -1.33
N ILE A 34 -13.01 0.00 -0.03
CA ILE A 34 -13.10 -1.18 0.84
C ILE A 34 -14.34 -2.00 0.49
N GLN A 35 -15.50 -1.36 0.29
CA GLN A 35 -16.75 -2.03 -0.06
C GLN A 35 -16.69 -2.69 -1.45
N GLU A 36 -16.07 -2.03 -2.42
CA GLU A 36 -15.95 -2.51 -3.80
C GLU A 36 -14.82 -3.56 -3.97
N ASN A 37 -14.04 -3.85 -2.93
CA ASN A 37 -12.88 -4.76 -2.96
C ASN A 37 -11.85 -4.47 -4.09
N GLU A 38 -11.83 -3.23 -4.59
CA GLU A 38 -10.93 -2.83 -5.66
C GLU A 38 -9.51 -2.63 -5.13
N LYS A 39 -8.51 -3.10 -5.88
CA LYS A 39 -7.08 -2.95 -5.53
C LYS A 39 -6.56 -1.62 -6.06
N LEU A 40 -5.87 -0.86 -5.20
CA LEU A 40 -5.25 0.39 -5.63
C LEU A 40 -4.00 0.13 -6.47
N LYS A 41 -3.96 0.68 -7.69
CA LYS A 41 -2.76 0.78 -8.54
C LYS A 41 -2.58 2.24 -8.97
N ILE A 42 -1.50 2.88 -8.52
CA ILE A 42 -1.24 4.30 -8.81
C ILE A 42 0.18 4.51 -9.33
N LYS A 43 0.36 5.44 -10.28
CA LYS A 43 1.70 5.84 -10.74
C LYS A 43 2.24 6.92 -9.80
N LYS A 44 3.35 6.64 -9.12
CA LYS A 44 4.00 7.57 -8.18
C LYS A 44 5.50 7.58 -8.38
N PHE A 45 6.13 8.64 -7.89
CA PHE A 45 7.57 8.82 -8.00
C PHE A 45 8.30 7.93 -6.99
N ASN A 46 9.26 7.13 -7.44
CA ASN A 46 10.17 6.43 -6.56
C ASN A 46 11.44 7.29 -6.37
N PRO A 47 11.71 7.82 -5.16
CA PRO A 47 12.86 8.69 -4.93
C PRO A 47 14.21 7.96 -5.07
N VAL A 48 14.24 6.65 -4.84
CA VAL A 48 15.47 5.87 -4.92
C VAL A 48 15.88 5.63 -6.37
N LYS A 49 14.93 5.24 -7.22
CA LYS A 49 15.16 5.02 -8.65
C LYS A 49 15.04 6.30 -9.50
N ARG A 50 14.56 7.40 -8.91
CA ARG A 50 14.29 8.70 -9.54
C ARG A 50 13.38 8.60 -10.77
N LYS A 51 12.40 7.69 -10.73
CA LYS A 51 11.48 7.41 -11.85
C LYS A 51 10.05 7.24 -11.33
N HIS A 52 9.08 7.54 -12.18
CA HIS A 52 7.67 7.25 -11.88
C HIS A 52 7.36 5.79 -12.20
N GLU A 53 7.05 5.01 -11.18
CA GLU A 53 6.72 3.59 -11.28
C GLU A 53 5.26 3.36 -10.87
N TRP A 54 4.71 2.21 -11.26
CA TRP A 54 3.42 1.76 -10.76
C TRP A 54 3.59 1.18 -9.37
N PHE A 55 2.78 1.66 -8.44
CA PHE A 55 2.68 1.14 -7.08
C PHE A 55 1.37 0.39 -6.93
N VAL A 56 1.46 -0.81 -6.37
CA VAL A 56 0.33 -1.74 -6.13
C VAL A 56 0.08 -1.91 -4.65
N GLU A 57 -1.20 -2.10 -4.31
CA GLU A 57 -1.65 -2.37 -2.94
C GLU A 57 -1.07 -3.66 -2.38
N ALA A 58 -0.47 -3.57 -1.20
CA ALA A 58 0.01 -4.68 -0.40
C ALA A 58 -0.55 -4.60 1.03
N LYS A 59 -0.74 -5.79 1.63
CA LYS A 59 -1.18 -5.91 3.02
C LYS A 59 -0.07 -5.38 3.95
N LEU A 60 -0.49 -4.68 5.00
CA LEU A 60 0.41 -4.28 6.07
C LEU A 60 1.11 -5.51 6.68
N PRO A 61 2.40 -5.40 7.00
CA PRO A 61 3.07 -6.45 7.75
C PRO A 61 2.39 -6.62 9.12
N PRO A 62 2.32 -7.86 9.64
CA PRO A 62 1.81 -8.09 10.98
C PRO A 62 2.70 -7.35 12.00
N HIS A 63 2.07 -6.76 13.01
CA HIS A 63 2.80 -6.07 14.08
C HIS A 63 3.40 -7.04 15.11
N SER A 64 2.97 -8.30 15.10
CA SER A 64 3.50 -9.35 15.98
C SER A 64 4.72 -10.01 15.37
N LYS A 65 5.86 -9.89 16.03
CA LYS A 65 6.95 -10.86 15.94
C LYS A 65 6.54 -12.07 16.79
N ASN A 66 6.05 -13.13 16.16
CA ASN A 66 6.22 -14.45 16.76
C ASN A 66 7.59 -14.98 16.34
#